data_AF-A0A2K3PGH0-F1
#
_entry.id   AF-A0A2K3PGH0-F1
#
_cell.length_a   1.000
_cell.length_b   1.000
_cell.length_c   1.000
_cell.angle_alpha   90.00
_cell.angle_beta   90.00
_cell.angle_gamma   90.00
#
_symmetry.space_group_name_H-M   'P 1'
#
loop_
_entity.id
_entity.type
_entity.pdbx_description
1 polymer ?
#
loop_
_entity_poly.entity_id
_entity_poly.type
_entity_poly.pdbx_seq_one_letter_code
_entity_poly.pdbx_strand_id
1 'polypeptide(L)'
;MQAITKGLEKVNQELAASENDGPVSEVFHKTLKGFIDEAKSQVDSVTRLYSDVGRNADALAVYFGEDPARCPFEQVTATLLNFIRLFLKAHEENIKQAELEKKKAEKEAEEKKKAEKEAEMEKGKDSNLTRNSGKDKEEGS
;
A
#
# COMPACT_ATOMS: atom_id res chain seq x y z
N MET A 1 -18.82 -9.48 -18.31
CA MET A 1 -19.18 -8.90 -19.63
C MET A 1 -20.29 -9.65 -20.36
N GLN A 2 -20.17 -10.96 -20.62
CA GLN A 2 -21.15 -11.71 -21.44
C GLN A 2 -22.63 -11.55 -21.02
N ALA A 3 -22.92 -11.58 -19.72
CA ALA A 3 -24.30 -11.46 -19.23
C ALA A 3 -24.93 -10.11 -19.61
N ILE A 4 -24.15 -9.03 -19.56
CA ILE A 4 -24.59 -7.67 -19.89
C ILE A 4 -24.90 -7.57 -21.38
N THR A 5 -23.98 -8.03 -22.24
CA THR A 5 -24.15 -8.04 -23.70
C THR A 5 -25.37 -8.87 -24.11
N LYS A 6 -25.52 -10.09 -23.57
CA LYS A 6 -26.69 -10.95 -23.82
C LYS A 6 -27.99 -10.34 -23.32
N GLY A 7 -27.95 -9.61 -22.20
CA GLY A 7 -29.10 -8.88 -21.69
C GLY A 7 -29.56 -7.81 -22.68
N LEU A 8 -28.62 -7.00 -23.18
CA LEU A 8 -28.92 -5.97 -24.17
C LEU A 8 -29.44 -6.55 -25.49
N GLU A 9 -28.88 -7.67 -25.96
CA GLU A 9 -29.38 -8.39 -27.15
C GLU A 9 -30.85 -8.78 -26.98
N LYS A 10 -31.22 -9.38 -25.84
CA LYS A 10 -32.61 -9.75 -25.54
C LYS A 10 -33.53 -8.52 -25.54
N VAL A 11 -33.11 -7.43 -24.92
CA VAL A 11 -33.92 -6.20 -24.86
C VAL A 11 -34.14 -5.62 -26.27
N ASN A 12 -33.15 -5.70 -27.16
CA ASN A 12 -33.33 -5.30 -28.57
C ASN A 12 -34.31 -6.24 -29.32
N GLN A 13 -34.34 -7.53 -29.00
CA GLN A 13 -35.32 -8.46 -29.57
C GLN A 13 -36.75 -8.12 -29.13
N GLU A 14 -36.95 -7.80 -27.84
CA GLU A 14 -38.25 -7.34 -27.33
C GLU A 14 -38.70 -6.04 -28.00
N LEU A 15 -37.77 -5.11 -28.28
CA LEU A 15 -38.08 -3.89 -29.01
C LEU A 15 -38.61 -4.21 -30.42
N ALA A 16 -37.94 -5.10 -31.16
CA ALA A 16 -38.37 -5.52 -32.49
C ALA A 16 -39.71 -6.26 -32.46
N ALA A 17 -39.95 -7.10 -31.45
CA ALA A 17 -41.23 -7.80 -31.28
C ALA A 17 -42.38 -6.80 -31.07
N SER A 18 -42.16 -5.78 -30.24
CA SER A 18 -43.19 -4.81 -29.84
C SER A 18 -43.77 -3.96 -30.99
N GLU A 19 -43.08 -3.87 -32.13
CA GLU A 19 -43.57 -3.18 -33.32
C GLU A 19 -44.85 -3.80 -33.90
N ASN A 20 -45.07 -5.10 -33.67
CA ASN A 20 -46.21 -5.84 -34.20
C ASN A 20 -47.41 -5.91 -33.26
N ASP A 21 -47.28 -5.40 -32.02
CA ASP A 21 -48.31 -5.53 -30.98
C ASP A 21 -49.45 -4.50 -31.10
N GLY A 22 -49.30 -3.50 -31.98
CA GLY A 22 -50.29 -2.44 -32.18
C GLY A 22 -50.34 -1.42 -31.03
N PRO A 23 -51.44 -0.63 -30.91
CA PRO A 23 -51.48 0.53 -30.01
C PRO A 23 -51.25 0.22 -28.53
N VAL A 24 -51.48 -1.02 -28.09
CA VAL A 24 -51.29 -1.43 -26.69
C VAL A 24 -49.81 -1.37 -26.25
N SER A 25 -48.86 -1.50 -27.18
CA SER A 25 -47.42 -1.49 -26.88
C SER A 25 -46.76 -0.12 -27.10
N GLU A 26 -47.47 0.92 -27.57
CA GLU A 26 -46.85 2.18 -28.00
C GLU A 26 -45.99 2.83 -26.91
N VAL A 27 -46.51 2.89 -25.68
CA VAL A 27 -45.78 3.43 -24.52
C VAL A 27 -44.58 2.56 -24.17
N PHE A 28 -44.73 1.23 -24.24
CA PHE A 28 -43.65 0.29 -23.98
C PHE A 28 -42.54 0.43 -25.02
N HIS A 29 -42.87 0.41 -26.31
CA HIS A 29 -41.92 0.55 -27.41
C HIS A 29 -41.12 1.85 -27.30
N LYS A 30 -41.80 2.98 -27.07
CA LYS A 30 -41.15 4.29 -26.91
C LYS A 30 -40.20 4.32 -25.70
N THR A 31 -40.63 3.77 -24.57
CA THR A 31 -39.82 3.72 -23.34
C THR A 31 -38.61 2.81 -23.51
N LEU A 32 -38.82 1.63 -24.09
CA LEU A 32 -37.80 0.63 -24.33
C LEU A 32 -36.72 1.13 -25.28
N LYS A 33 -37.11 1.86 -26.34
CA LYS A 33 -36.18 2.49 -27.26
C LYS A 33 -35.25 3.47 -26.54
N GLY A 34 -35.81 4.38 -25.73
CA GLY A 34 -35.01 5.34 -24.95
C GLY A 34 -34.08 4.65 -23.95
N PHE A 35 -34.53 3.58 -23.31
CA PHE A 35 -33.69 2.76 -22.44
C PHE A 35 -32.53 2.10 -23.20
N ILE A 36 -32.80 1.50 -24.37
CA ILE A 36 -31.79 0.82 -25.19
C ILE A 36 -30.71 1.79 -25.66
N ASP A 37 -31.08 3.01 -26.05
CA ASP A 37 -30.12 4.01 -26.53
C ASP A 37 -29.09 4.36 -25.44
N GLU A 38 -29.55 4.58 -24.21
CA GLU A 38 -28.68 4.81 -23.04
C GLU A 38 -27.89 3.55 -22.67
N ALA A 39 -28.55 2.39 -22.62
CA ALA A 39 -27.92 1.13 -22.25
C ALA A 39 -26.80 0.76 -23.22
N LYS A 40 -26.97 0.96 -24.53
CA LYS A 40 -25.91 0.74 -25.54
C LYS A 40 -24.65 1.54 -25.22
N SER A 41 -24.81 2.84 -24.96
CA SER A 41 -23.69 3.71 -24.59
C SER A 41 -22.94 3.22 -23.34
N GLN A 42 -23.68 2.82 -22.31
CA GLN A 42 -23.09 2.30 -21.08
C GLN A 42 -22.39 0.95 -21.28
N VAL A 43 -23.00 0.03 -22.04
CA VAL A 43 -22.42 -1.27 -22.38
C VAL A 43 -21.13 -1.10 -23.18
N ASP A 44 -21.11 -0.19 -24.15
CA ASP A 44 -19.90 0.12 -24.92
C ASP A 44 -18.80 0.69 -24.02
N SER A 45 -19.14 1.63 -23.14
CA SER A 45 -18.21 2.24 -22.19
C SER A 45 -17.56 1.20 -21.28
N VAL A 46 -18.36 0.34 -20.63
CA VAL A 46 -17.82 -0.69 -19.74
C VAL A 46 -17.04 -1.77 -20.49
N THR A 47 -17.44 -2.09 -21.74
CA THR A 47 -16.70 -3.03 -22.60
C THR A 47 -15.31 -2.51 -22.94
N ARG A 48 -15.20 -1.22 -23.28
CA ARG A 48 -13.91 -0.57 -23.54
C ARG A 48 -13.03 -0.58 -22.30
N LEU A 49 -13.57 -0.15 -21.16
CA LEU A 49 -12.82 -0.14 -19.90
C LEU A 49 -12.33 -1.53 -19.52
N TYR A 50 -13.18 -2.55 -19.61
CA TYR A 50 -12.79 -3.93 -19.30
C TYR A 50 -11.67 -4.44 -20.22
N SER A 51 -11.75 -4.09 -21.51
CA SER A 51 -10.72 -4.46 -22.49
C SER A 51 -9.39 -3.76 -22.23
N ASP A 52 -9.43 -2.46 -21.93
CA ASP A 52 -8.23 -1.66 -21.66
C ASP A 52 -7.52 -2.15 -20.39
N VAL A 53 -8.29 -2.41 -19.33
CA VAL A 53 -7.76 -2.93 -18.08
C VAL A 53 -7.19 -4.34 -18.26
N GLY A 54 -7.85 -5.21 -19.04
CA GLY A 54 -7.32 -6.53 -19.38
C GLY A 54 -5.95 -6.44 -20.08
N ARG A 55 -5.84 -5.60 -21.12
CA ARG A 55 -4.55 -5.40 -21.82
C ARG A 55 -3.45 -4.85 -20.91
N ASN A 56 -3.81 -3.96 -19.98
CA ASN A 56 -2.85 -3.43 -19.02
C ASN A 56 -2.35 -4.52 -18.05
N ALA A 57 -3.23 -5.42 -17.60
CA ALA A 57 -2.85 -6.55 -16.76
C ALA A 57 -1.94 -7.54 -17.51
N ASP A 58 -2.27 -7.86 -18.77
CA ASP A 58 -1.43 -8.69 -19.63
C ASP A 58 -0.04 -8.09 -19.82
N ALA A 59 0.03 -6.78 -20.10
CA ALA A 59 1.30 -6.07 -20.25
C ALA A 59 2.15 -6.11 -18.97
N LEU A 60 1.50 -6.02 -17.80
CA LEU A 60 2.19 -6.12 -16.51
C LEU A 60 2.75 -7.53 -16.27
N ALA A 61 1.98 -8.57 -16.60
CA ALA A 61 2.47 -9.95 -16.52
C ALA A 61 3.71 -10.13 -17.41
N VAL A 62 3.66 -9.68 -18.66
CA VAL A 62 4.82 -9.70 -19.57
C VAL A 62 6.01 -8.93 -19.01
N TYR A 63 5.79 -7.75 -18.43
CA TYR A 63 6.86 -6.93 -17.85
C TYR A 63 7.62 -7.65 -16.74
N PHE A 64 6.93 -8.47 -15.94
CA PHE A 64 7.56 -9.29 -14.90
C PHE A 64 8.04 -10.67 -15.39
N GLY A 65 7.97 -10.94 -16.70
CA GLY A 65 8.40 -12.21 -17.29
C GLY A 65 7.41 -13.37 -17.07
N GLU A 66 6.17 -13.07 -16.70
CA GLU A 66 5.10 -14.05 -16.53
C GLU A 66 4.32 -14.25 -17.85
N ASP A 67 3.66 -15.39 -17.96
CA ASP A 67 2.71 -15.67 -19.04
C ASP A 67 1.33 -15.07 -18.72
N PRO A 68 0.80 -14.11 -19.52
CA PRO A 68 -0.53 -13.54 -19.29
C PRO A 68 -1.65 -14.57 -19.19
N ALA A 69 -1.57 -15.68 -19.94
CA ALA A 69 -2.58 -16.73 -19.90
C ALA A 69 -2.65 -17.45 -18.53
N ARG A 70 -1.59 -17.33 -17.72
CA ARG A 70 -1.48 -17.89 -16.37
C ARG A 70 -1.68 -16.84 -15.27
N CYS A 71 -1.85 -15.58 -15.64
CA CYS A 71 -2.01 -14.44 -14.74
C CYS A 71 -3.31 -13.68 -15.06
N PRO A 72 -4.48 -14.25 -14.73
CA PRO A 72 -5.75 -13.59 -14.99
C PRO A 72 -5.81 -12.22 -14.28
N PHE A 73 -6.59 -11.31 -14.85
CA PHE A 73 -6.76 -9.93 -14.35
C PHE A 73 -7.03 -9.86 -12.84
N GLU A 74 -7.89 -10.73 -12.31
CA GLU A 74 -8.24 -10.79 -10.90
C GLU A 74 -7.03 -11.14 -10.02
N GLN A 75 -6.16 -12.03 -10.50
CA GLN A 75 -4.92 -12.38 -9.81
C GLN A 75 -3.93 -11.22 -9.81
N VAL A 76 -3.79 -10.52 -10.95
CA VAL A 76 -2.92 -9.33 -11.05
C VAL A 76 -3.35 -8.25 -10.05
N THR A 77 -4.64 -7.92 -10.03
CA THR A 77 -5.18 -6.91 -9.11
C THR A 77 -5.07 -7.31 -7.64
N ALA A 78 -5.35 -8.57 -7.31
CA ALA A 78 -5.18 -9.09 -5.95
C ALA A 78 -3.71 -9.01 -5.49
N THR A 79 -2.77 -9.33 -6.38
CA THR A 79 -1.34 -9.29 -6.10
C THR A 79 -0.88 -7.86 -5.80
N LEU A 80 -1.25 -6.89 -6.64
CA LEU A 80 -0.94 -5.48 -6.43
C LEU A 80 -1.54 -4.94 -5.13
N LEU A 81 -2.81 -5.27 -4.85
CA LEU A 81 -3.48 -4.85 -3.62
C LEU A 81 -2.75 -5.39 -2.37
N ASN A 82 -2.37 -6.66 -2.40
CA ASN A 82 -1.65 -7.28 -1.30
C ASN A 82 -0.26 -6.66 -1.13
N PHE A 83 0.46 -6.41 -2.23
CA PHE A 83 1.76 -5.73 -2.18
C PHE A 83 1.65 -4.35 -1.51
N ILE A 84 0.70 -3.50 -1.94
CA ILE A 84 0.51 -2.17 -1.37
C ILE A 84 0.21 -2.26 0.13
N ARG A 85 -0.69 -3.16 0.54
CA ARG A 85 -1.05 -3.35 1.94
C ARG A 85 0.15 -3.76 2.80
N LEU A 86 0.93 -4.75 2.33
CA LEU A 86 2.11 -5.23 3.04
C LEU A 86 3.21 -4.16 3.08
N PHE A 87 3.42 -3.44 1.98
CA PHE A 87 4.42 -2.39 1.89
C PHE A 87 4.12 -1.24 2.86
N LEU A 88 2.87 -0.77 2.91
CA LEU A 88 2.45 0.28 3.85
C LEU A 88 2.61 -0.17 5.31
N LYS A 89 2.25 -1.43 5.61
CA LYS A 89 2.43 -2.01 6.95
C LYS A 89 3.91 -2.06 7.33
N ALA A 90 4.76 -2.56 6.45
CA ALA A 90 6.21 -2.63 6.69
C ALA A 90 6.82 -1.23 6.87
N HIS A 91 6.33 -0.23 6.12
CA HIS A 91 6.77 1.15 6.28
C HIS A 91 6.46 1.70 7.68
N GLU A 92 5.24 1.46 8.18
CA GLU A 92 4.84 1.87 9.53
C GLU A 92 5.67 1.15 10.61
N GLU A 93 5.90 -0.15 10.44
CA GLU A 93 6.73 -0.95 11.35
C GLU A 93 8.19 -0.47 11.38
N ASN A 94 8.75 -0.12 10.22
CA ASN A 94 10.11 0.41 10.12
C ASN A 94 10.26 1.77 10.82
N ILE A 95 9.25 2.65 10.71
CA ILE A 95 9.25 3.94 11.43
C ILE A 95 9.29 3.71 12.94
N LYS A 96 8.41 2.84 13.46
CA LYS A 96 8.36 2.51 14.90
C LYS A 96 9.68 1.92 15.38
N GLN A 97 10.27 1.01 14.60
CA GLN A 97 11.55 0.40 14.92
C GLN A 97 12.68 1.43 14.98
N ALA A 98 12.75 2.34 14.00
CA ALA A 98 13.77 3.39 13.96
C ALA A 98 13.68 4.35 15.16
N GLU A 99 12.47 4.70 15.59
CA GLU A 99 12.25 5.53 16.80
C GLU A 99 12.72 4.82 18.08
N LEU A 100 12.42 3.54 18.22
CA LEU A 100 12.85 2.73 19.36
C LEU A 100 14.38 2.59 19.42
N GLU A 101 15.01 2.33 18.27
CA GLU A 101 16.48 2.22 18.16
C GLU A 101 17.16 3.55 18.48
N LYS A 102 16.65 4.68 17.98
CA LYS A 102 17.16 6.01 18.31
C LYS A 102 17.11 6.27 19.83
N LYS A 103 15.96 5.99 20.46
CA LYS A 103 15.80 6.18 21.91
C LYS A 103 16.71 5.28 22.74
N LYS A 104 16.95 4.05 22.28
CA LYS A 104 17.87 3.12 22.93
C LYS A 104 19.32 3.61 22.82
N ALA A 105 19.74 4.05 21.63
CA ALA A 105 21.08 4.59 21.40
C ALA A 105 21.35 5.87 22.23
N GLU A 106 20.36 6.75 22.36
CA GLU A 106 20.47 7.95 23.20
C GLU A 106 20.68 7.60 24.68
N LYS A 107 19.92 6.63 25.22
CA LYS A 107 20.08 6.14 26.60
C LYS A 107 21.44 5.49 26.84
N GLU A 108 21.87 4.59 25.96
CA GLU A 108 23.17 3.93 26.07
C GLU A 108 24.33 4.93 26.01
N ALA A 109 24.20 5.98 25.20
CA ALA A 109 25.19 7.06 25.14
C ALA A 109 25.21 7.91 26.42
N GLU A 110 24.06 8.18 27.03
CA GLU A 110 23.96 8.89 28.30
C GLU A 110 24.56 8.08 29.46
N GLU A 111 24.27 6.77 29.52
CA GLU A 111 24.83 5.86 30.52
C GLU A 111 26.36 5.74 30.39
N LYS A 112 26.90 5.61 29.17
CA LYS A 112 28.36 5.60 28.94
C LYS A 112 29.02 6.91 29.39
N LYS A 113 28.44 8.06 29.03
CA LYS A 113 28.94 9.38 29.47
C LYS A 113 28.94 9.51 31.00
N LYS A 114 27.93 8.95 31.67
CA LYS A 114 27.85 8.97 33.13
C LYS A 114 28.94 8.08 33.76
N ALA A 115 29.12 6.86 33.24
CA ALA A 115 30.17 5.96 33.70
C ALA A 115 31.59 6.51 33.47
N GLU A 116 31.84 7.17 32.33
CA GLU A 116 33.12 7.83 32.04
C GLU A 116 33.39 8.98 33.03
N LYS A 117 32.38 9.82 33.32
CA LYS A 117 32.51 10.89 34.33
C LYS A 117 32.78 10.35 35.75
N GLU A 118 32.12 9.26 36.13
CA GLU A 118 32.34 8.62 37.43
C GLU A 118 33.75 8.03 37.53
N ALA A 119 34.25 7.37 36.48
CA ALA A 119 35.62 6.85 36.42
C ALA A 119 36.71 7.95 36.44
N GLU A 120 36.46 9.10 35.79
CA GLU A 120 37.36 10.25 35.85
C GLU A 120 37.42 10.87 37.27
N MET A 121 36.29 10.95 37.99
CA MET A 121 36.27 11.43 39.37
C MET A 121 37.03 10.51 40.34
N GLU A 122 36.99 9.18 40.13
CA GLU A 122 37.78 8.25 40.95
C GLU A 122 39.29 8.36 40.69
N LYS A 123 39.71 8.42 39.42
CA LYS A 123 41.14 8.64 39.09
C LYS A 123 41.69 9.96 39.64
N GLY A 124 40.86 11.01 39.67
CA GLY A 124 41.22 12.30 40.25
C GLY A 124 41.50 12.23 41.76
N LYS A 125 40.77 11.37 42.51
CA LYS A 125 40.97 11.21 43.96
C LYS A 125 42.28 10.48 44.30
N ASP A 126 42.64 9.43 43.57
CA ASP A 126 43.90 8.72 43.79
C ASP A 126 45.13 9.59 43.51
N SER A 127 45.07 10.45 42.49
CA SER A 127 46.17 11.37 42.16
C SER A 127 46.40 12.47 43.21
N ASN A 128 45.38 12.79 44.01
CA ASN A 128 45.47 13.80 45.07
C ASN A 128 45.98 13.22 46.40
N LEU A 129 45.74 11.93 46.66
CA LEU A 129 46.30 11.21 47.81
C LEU A 129 47.83 11.03 47.71
N THR A 130 48.38 10.78 46.52
CA THR A 130 49.84 10.61 46.35
C THR A 130 50.63 11.92 46.50
N ARG A 131 49.96 13.08 46.37
CA ARG A 131 50.61 14.40 46.50
C ARG A 131 50.65 14.91 47.94
N ASN A 132 49.70 14.52 48.78
CA ASN A 132 49.67 14.92 50.19
C ASN A 132 50.59 14.06 51.10
N SER A 133 50.99 12.86 50.69
CA SER A 133 51.95 12.03 51.45
C SER A 133 53.41 12.46 51.32
N GLY A 134 53.71 13.53 50.56
CA GLY A 134 55.07 14.05 50.35
C GLY A 134 55.47 15.26 51.20
N LYS A 135 54.59 15.76 52.09
CA LYS A 135 54.84 17.00 52.87
C LYS A 135 55.17 16.83 54.34
N ASP A 136 55.15 15.61 54.88
CA ASP A 136 55.36 15.36 56.33
C ASP A 136 56.74 14.75 56.65
N LYS A 137 57.79 15.09 55.90
CA LYS A 137 59.17 14.72 56.24
C LYS A 137 60.14 15.88 56.05
N GLU A 138 59.98 16.94 56.83
CA GLU A 138 61.09 17.86 57.15
C GLU A 138 60.75 18.73 58.39
N GLU A 139 60.40 18.10 59.51
CA GLU A 139 60.64 18.68 60.84
C GLU A 139 61.36 17.62 61.67
N GLY A 140 62.63 17.87 62.00
CA GLY A 140 63.39 17.04 62.93
C GLY A 140 64.86 16.83 62.55
N SER A 141 65.69 17.87 62.67
CA SER A 141 66.75 17.98 63.68
C SER A 141 67.77 19.06 63.33
#